data_AF-A0A3L8D5U2-F1
#
_entry.id   AF-A0A3L8D5U2-F1
#
_cell.length_a   1.000
_cell.length_b   1.000
_cell.length_c   1.000
_cell.angle_alpha   90.00
_cell.angle_beta   90.00
_cell.angle_gamma   90.00
#
_symmetry.space_group_name_H-M   'P 1'
#
loop_
_entity.id
_entity.type
_entity.pdbx_description
1 polymer ?
#
loop_
_entity_poly.entity_id
_entity_poly.type
_entity_poly.pdbx_seq_one_letter_code
_entity_poly.pdbx_strand_id
1 'polypeptide(L)'
;MDKHANLLYVQDAQDNNVGHFACIKNLSRLVSSQINKKNGQIYICNRCLHYFYTNERLEAHSVDCNKMNECAIVLPNEEDKWLSFTNYNRKERMPFVVYADLECILQKTEEEDDPKLYQRHRVFSIGYYVRCSYDDSLSGYRSRRDTDCIAWFVEELRNLAYRVKATLSRNVLMVELT
;
A
#
# COMPACT_ATOMS: atom_id res chain seq x y z
N MET A 1 1.17 3.63 -13.42
CA MET A 1 -0.19 4.21 -13.44
C MET A 1 -0.75 4.00 -12.06
N ASP A 2 -0.90 5.07 -11.28
CA ASP A 2 -1.50 4.99 -9.96
C ASP A 2 -2.96 4.55 -10.11
N LYS A 3 -3.34 3.50 -9.37
CA LYS A 3 -4.72 3.03 -9.31
C LYS A 3 -5.48 4.00 -8.41
N HIS A 4 -6.27 4.88 -9.01
CA HIS A 4 -7.15 5.80 -8.28
C HIS A 4 -8.55 5.17 -8.14
N ALA A 5 -9.08 5.14 -6.91
CA ALA A 5 -10.41 4.65 -6.61
C ALA A 5 -11.24 5.75 -5.93
N ASN A 6 -12.43 6.02 -6.47
CA ASN A 6 -13.39 6.96 -5.87
C ASN A 6 -14.31 6.19 -4.93
N LEU A 7 -14.41 6.63 -3.67
CA LEU A 7 -15.28 6.05 -2.66
C LEU A 7 -16.25 7.11 -2.13
N LEU A 8 -17.53 6.74 -2.02
CA LEU A 8 -18.56 7.52 -1.34
C LEU A 8 -18.70 6.99 0.08
N TYR A 9 -18.51 7.84 1.08
CA TYR A 9 -18.84 7.50 2.46
C TYR A 9 -20.31 7.79 2.73
N VAL A 10 -21.05 6.78 3.17
CA VAL A 10 -22.47 6.86 3.53
C VAL A 10 -22.55 6.58 5.03
N GLN A 11 -22.84 7.61 5.81
CA GLN A 11 -23.02 7.49 7.25
C GLN A 11 -24.40 6.89 7.58
N ASP A 12 -24.46 6.02 8.58
CA ASP A 12 -25.73 5.52 9.10
C ASP A 12 -26.47 6.67 9.81
N ALA A 13 -27.74 6.86 9.48
CA ALA A 13 -28.56 7.93 10.06
C ALA A 13 -28.88 7.68 11.55
N GLN A 14 -28.71 6.46 12.04
CA GLN A 14 -29.06 6.05 13.41
C GLN A 14 -27.82 5.95 14.31
N ASP A 15 -26.64 5.69 13.75
CA ASP A 15 -25.38 5.63 14.47
C ASP A 15 -24.27 6.36 13.70
N ASN A 16 -23.90 7.55 14.21
CA ASN A 16 -22.85 8.37 13.60
C ASN A 16 -21.47 7.69 13.56
N ASN A 17 -21.25 6.62 14.31
CA ASN A 17 -20.00 5.87 14.32
C ASN A 17 -19.99 4.71 13.30
N VAL A 18 -21.09 4.46 12.61
CA VAL A 18 -21.20 3.41 11.60
C VAL A 18 -21.44 4.05 10.24
N GLY A 19 -20.66 3.62 9.25
CA GLY A 19 -20.78 4.09 7.88
C GLY A 19 -20.19 3.11 6.89
N HIS A 20 -20.68 3.15 5.67
CA HIS A 20 -20.27 2.27 4.58
C HIS A 20 -19.57 3.06 3.48
N PHE A 21 -18.53 2.47 2.90
CA PHE A 21 -17.91 2.99 1.68
C PHE A 21 -18.50 2.30 0.46
N ALA A 22 -18.96 3.07 -0.52
CA ALA A 22 -19.44 2.58 -1.80
C ALA A 22 -18.51 3.03 -2.93
N CYS A 23 -18.12 2.10 -3.82
CA CYS A 23 -17.26 2.42 -4.95
C CYS A 23 -18.02 3.23 -6.02
N ILE A 24 -17.50 4.40 -6.36
CA ILE A 24 -18.01 5.23 -7.44
C ILE A 24 -17.27 4.85 -8.73
N LYS A 25 -17.92 4.04 -9.58
CA LYS A 25 -17.35 3.65 -10.88
C LYS A 25 -17.28 4.80 -11.89
N ASN A 26 -18.19 5.76 -11.79
CA ASN A 26 -18.25 6.92 -12.68
C ASN A 26 -18.84 8.12 -11.93
N LEU A 27 -17.97 9.05 -11.53
CA LEU A 27 -18.37 10.23 -10.76
C LEU A 27 -19.29 11.15 -11.56
N SER A 28 -18.95 11.42 -12.82
CA SER A 28 -19.76 12.24 -13.71
C SER A 28 -21.21 11.76 -13.78
N ARG A 29 -21.43 10.46 -13.95
CA ARG A 29 -22.78 9.87 -14.01
C ARG A 29 -23.53 9.98 -12.67
N LEU A 30 -22.81 9.89 -11.55
CA LEU A 30 -23.43 9.97 -10.22
C LEU A 30 -24.00 11.37 -9.95
N VAL A 31 -23.29 12.43 -10.35
CA VAL A 31 -23.67 13.81 -9.99
C VAL A 31 -24.23 14.64 -11.15
N SER A 32 -24.21 14.14 -12.39
CA SER A 32 -24.64 14.92 -13.57
C SER A 32 -26.07 15.45 -13.46
N SER A 33 -26.99 14.66 -12.91
CA SER A 33 -28.39 15.04 -12.74
C SER A 33 -28.60 16.13 -11.69
N GLN A 34 -27.68 16.27 -10.73
CA GLN A 34 -27.73 17.30 -9.69
C GLN A 34 -27.18 18.63 -10.20
N ILE A 35 -26.22 18.60 -11.12
CA ILE A 35 -25.52 19.78 -11.63
C ILE A 35 -26.18 20.34 -12.89
N ASN A 36 -26.60 19.46 -13.81
CA ASN A 36 -27.11 19.85 -15.12
C ASN A 36 -28.59 19.49 -15.27
N LYS A 37 -29.43 20.48 -15.63
CA LYS A 37 -30.83 20.27 -15.99
C LYS A 37 -31.02 19.73 -17.42
N LYS A 38 -29.95 19.71 -18.23
CA LYS A 38 -29.92 19.22 -19.61
C LYS A 38 -29.26 17.84 -19.67
N ASN A 39 -29.69 17.00 -20.62
CA ASN A 39 -29.21 15.61 -20.80
C ASN A 39 -27.77 15.49 -21.36
N GLY A 40 -26.87 16.44 -21.05
CA GLY A 40 -25.49 16.43 -21.52
C GLY A 40 -24.54 15.79 -20.52
N GLN A 41 -23.59 14.97 -21.01
CA GLN A 41 -22.50 14.44 -20.20
C GLN A 41 -21.63 15.59 -19.67
N ILE A 42 -21.24 15.49 -18.40
CA ILE A 42 -20.26 16.38 -17.78
C ILE A 42 -18.98 15.61 -17.45
N TYR A 43 -17.87 16.32 -17.37
CA TYR A 43 -16.54 15.80 -17.09
C TYR A 43 -16.03 16.46 -15.83
N ILE A 44 -15.64 15.68 -14.82
CA ILE A 44 -15.28 16.20 -13.50
C ILE A 44 -13.83 15.88 -13.21
N CYS A 45 -13.07 16.88 -12.76
CA CYS A 45 -11.74 16.67 -12.24
C CYS A 45 -11.80 15.97 -10.88
N ASN A 46 -11.25 14.77 -10.74
CA ASN A 46 -11.27 14.02 -9.48
C ASN A 46 -10.47 14.71 -8.34
N ARG A 47 -9.65 15.71 -8.67
CA ARG A 47 -8.80 16.42 -7.69
C ARG A 47 -9.49 17.63 -7.07
N CYS A 48 -10.02 18.53 -7.90
CA CYS A 48 -10.65 19.78 -7.45
C CYS A 48 -12.17 19.77 -7.55
N LEU A 49 -12.76 18.69 -8.09
CA LEU A 49 -14.19 18.53 -8.34
C LEU A 49 -14.83 19.58 -9.27
N HIS A 50 -14.01 20.37 -9.98
CA HIS A 50 -14.52 21.29 -11.01
C HIS A 50 -15.03 20.50 -12.22
N TYR A 51 -16.14 20.96 -12.80
CA TYR A 51 -16.81 20.29 -13.91
C TYR A 51 -16.66 21.05 -15.23
N PHE A 52 -16.63 20.30 -16.33
CA PHE A 52 -16.51 20.78 -17.70
C PHE A 52 -17.55 20.08 -18.59
N TYR A 53 -17.89 20.71 -19.70
CA TYR A 53 -18.85 20.16 -20.67
C TYR A 53 -18.18 19.35 -21.79
N THR A 54 -16.86 19.40 -21.91
CA THR A 54 -16.10 18.63 -22.91
C THR A 54 -14.85 18.04 -22.27
N ASN A 55 -14.37 16.91 -22.81
CA ASN A 55 -13.21 16.22 -22.28
C ASN A 55 -11.92 17.02 -22.49
N GLU A 56 -11.80 17.74 -23.61
CA GLU A 56 -10.61 18.53 -23.95
C GLU A 56 -10.36 19.63 -22.92
N ARG A 57 -11.43 20.23 -22.38
CA ARG A 57 -11.33 21.23 -21.32
C ARG A 57 -10.87 20.62 -19.99
N LEU A 58 -11.34 19.41 -19.67
CA LEU A 58 -10.89 18.68 -18.49
C LEU A 58 -9.40 18.33 -18.62
N GLU A 59 -8.98 17.84 -19.78
CA GLU A 59 -7.57 17.49 -20.04
C GLU A 59 -6.67 18.72 -19.93
N ALA A 60 -7.05 19.85 -20.55
CA ALA A 60 -6.32 21.11 -20.42
C ALA A 60 -6.23 21.58 -18.97
N HIS A 61 -7.34 21.50 -18.23
CA HIS A 61 -7.36 21.82 -16.79
C HIS A 61 -6.49 20.88 -15.96
N SER A 62 -6.43 19.59 -16.29
CA SER A 62 -5.70 18.59 -15.50
C SER A 62 -4.20 18.89 -15.44
N VAL A 63 -3.63 19.46 -16.50
CA VAL A 63 -2.21 19.83 -16.56
C VAL A 63 -1.86 20.88 -15.50
N ASP A 64 -2.71 21.89 -15.34
CA ASP A 64 -2.50 22.98 -14.39
C ASP A 64 -2.95 22.58 -12.99
N CYS A 65 -4.09 21.90 -12.88
CA CYS A 65 -4.60 21.36 -11.63
C CYS A 65 -3.62 20.38 -10.99
N ASN A 66 -2.87 19.60 -11.78
CA ASN A 66 -1.83 18.70 -11.26
C ASN A 66 -0.64 19.46 -10.65
N LYS A 67 -0.29 20.62 -11.20
CA LYS A 67 0.81 21.46 -10.69
C LYS A 67 0.42 22.22 -9.42
N MET A 68 -0.86 22.56 -9.28
CA MET A 68 -1.39 23.19 -8.08
C MET A 68 -1.57 22.14 -6.97
N ASN A 69 -0.55 21.96 -6.15
CA ASN A 69 -0.56 21.05 -5.01
C ASN A 69 -0.90 21.76 -3.70
N GLU A 70 -1.90 22.65 -3.73
CA GLU A 70 -2.41 23.36 -2.55
C GLU A 70 -3.50 22.54 -1.85
N CYS A 71 -3.29 21.24 -1.67
CA CYS A 71 -4.08 20.55 -0.66
C CYS A 71 -3.69 21.16 0.69
N ALA A 72 -4.63 21.82 1.35
CA ALA A 72 -4.45 22.27 2.73
C ALA A 72 -4.19 21.03 3.59
N ILE A 73 -2.93 20.84 3.99
CA ILE A 73 -2.58 19.83 4.98
C ILE A 73 -3.13 20.34 6.31
N VAL A 74 -4.33 19.88 6.67
CA VAL A 74 -4.87 20.10 8.00
C VAL A 74 -4.12 19.14 8.92
N LEU A 75 -3.12 19.66 9.62
CA LEU A 75 -2.45 18.90 10.66
C LEU A 75 -3.40 18.72 11.84
N PRO A 76 -3.37 17.56 12.52
CA PRO A 76 -4.11 17.38 13.76
C PRO A 76 -3.73 18.46 14.78
N ASN A 77 -4.71 18.98 15.50
CA ASN A 77 -4.50 19.88 16.63
C ASN A 77 -4.27 19.07 17.93
N GLU A 78 -4.15 19.75 19.07
CA GLU A 78 -3.93 19.08 20.36
C GLU A 78 -5.04 18.09 20.76
N GLU A 79 -6.27 18.26 20.26
CA GLU A 79 -7.40 17.37 20.55
C GLU A 79 -7.40 16.12 19.65
N ASP A 80 -6.99 16.26 18.38
CA ASP A 80 -7.00 15.17 17.38
C ASP A 80 -5.63 14.53 17.12
N LYS A 81 -4.59 14.90 17.88
CA LYS A 81 -3.21 14.44 17.68
C LYS A 81 -3.00 12.93 17.82
N TRP A 82 -3.94 12.21 18.44
CA TRP A 82 -3.83 10.78 18.68
C TRP A 82 -4.79 9.98 17.81
N LEU A 83 -4.23 9.31 16.80
CA LEU A 83 -4.94 8.30 16.01
C LEU A 83 -4.78 6.93 16.67
N SER A 84 -5.89 6.25 16.91
CA SER A 84 -5.88 4.86 17.39
C SER A 84 -6.72 3.99 16.48
N PHE A 85 -6.25 2.76 16.25
CA PHE A 85 -7.05 1.75 15.55
C PHE A 85 -8.01 1.12 16.56
N THR A 86 -9.31 1.23 16.33
CA THR A 86 -10.33 0.60 17.18
C THR A 86 -10.53 -0.88 16.82
N ASN A 87 -10.29 -1.24 15.56
CA ASN A 87 -10.59 -2.57 15.02
C ASN A 87 -9.38 -3.20 14.35
N TYR A 88 -8.41 -3.69 15.14
CA TYR A 88 -7.20 -4.35 14.64
C TYR A 88 -7.48 -5.56 13.73
N ASN A 89 -8.61 -6.25 13.95
CA ASN A 89 -9.03 -7.40 13.14
C ASN A 89 -9.51 -7.02 11.73
N ARG A 90 -9.80 -5.73 11.48
CA ARG A 90 -10.24 -5.23 10.16
C ARG A 90 -9.08 -4.75 9.28
N LYS A 91 -7.84 -5.03 9.67
CA LYS A 91 -6.68 -4.74 8.84
C LYS A 91 -6.75 -5.58 7.56
N GLU A 92 -6.55 -4.93 6.42
CA GLU A 92 -6.38 -5.64 5.16
C GLU A 92 -5.15 -6.56 5.29
N ARG A 93 -5.37 -7.86 5.08
CA ARG A 93 -4.31 -8.84 5.19
C ARG A 93 -3.37 -8.67 4.01
N MET A 94 -2.10 -8.38 4.29
CA MET A 94 -1.10 -8.20 3.24
C MET A 94 -0.99 -9.48 2.38
N PRO A 95 -0.99 -9.34 1.05
CA PRO A 95 -0.99 -10.48 0.14
C PRO A 95 0.26 -11.34 0.26
N PHE A 96 1.40 -10.72 0.60
CA PHE A 96 2.67 -11.39 0.83
C PHE A 96 3.29 -10.90 2.14
N VAL A 97 3.77 -11.83 2.96
CA VAL A 97 4.49 -11.54 4.21
C VAL A 97 5.80 -12.34 4.20
N VAL A 98 6.90 -11.70 4.58
CA VAL A 98 8.21 -12.36 4.71
C VAL A 98 8.57 -12.43 6.18
N TYR A 99 8.78 -13.65 6.67
CA TYR A 99 9.35 -13.92 7.97
C TYR A 99 10.80 -14.30 7.75
N ALA A 100 11.75 -13.62 8.36
CA ALA A 100 13.17 -13.89 8.18
C ALA A 100 13.87 -13.90 9.53
N ASP A 101 14.88 -14.75 9.65
CA ASP A 101 15.71 -14.87 10.82
C ASP A 101 17.15 -15.18 10.42
N LEU A 102 18.11 -14.71 11.21
CA LEU A 102 19.54 -14.87 10.95
C LEU A 102 20.27 -15.37 12.19
N GLU A 103 21.30 -16.15 11.95
CA GLU A 103 22.15 -16.71 12.99
C GLU A 103 23.58 -16.21 12.79
N CYS A 104 24.22 -15.89 13.90
CA CYS A 104 25.59 -15.40 13.92
C CYS A 104 26.54 -16.44 14.52
N ILE A 105 27.72 -16.56 13.93
CA ILE A 105 28.87 -17.14 14.62
C ILE A 105 29.56 -16.07 15.45
N LEU A 106 30.12 -16.50 16.58
CA LEU A 106 30.90 -15.67 17.47
C LEU A 106 32.37 -15.78 17.08
N GLN A 107 32.92 -14.71 16.52
CA GLN A 107 34.35 -14.62 16.22
C GLN A 107 35.04 -13.93 17.40
N LYS A 108 36.12 -14.51 17.92
CA LYS A 108 36.94 -13.84 18.93
C LYS A 108 37.57 -12.58 18.32
N THR A 109 37.58 -11.50 19.08
CA THR A 109 38.27 -10.26 18.70
C THR A 109 39.76 -10.44 18.98
N GLU A 110 40.63 -10.05 18.05
CA GLU A 110 42.10 -10.08 18.21
C GLU A 110 42.66 -8.77 18.81
N GLU A 111 41.80 -7.75 18.99
CA GLU A 111 42.18 -6.47 19.58
C GLU A 111 42.25 -6.59 21.10
N GLU A 112 43.47 -6.58 21.65
CA GLU A 112 43.75 -6.57 23.09
C GLU A 112 43.45 -5.21 23.76
N ASP A 113 43.14 -4.17 22.97
CA ASP A 113 43.06 -2.77 23.43
C ASP A 113 41.73 -2.39 24.12
N ASP A 114 40.65 -3.17 23.97
CA ASP A 114 39.41 -2.96 24.74
C ASP A 114 38.95 -4.25 25.44
N PRO A 115 39.16 -4.40 26.77
CA PRO A 115 38.79 -5.59 27.52
C PRO A 115 37.26 -5.84 27.57
N LYS A 116 36.43 -4.92 27.04
CA LYS A 116 34.98 -5.10 26.93
C LYS A 116 34.53 -5.76 25.63
N LEU A 117 35.40 -5.87 24.62
CA LEU A 117 35.04 -6.31 23.27
C LEU A 117 35.40 -7.79 23.03
N TYR A 118 34.73 -8.68 23.76
CA TYR A 118 35.07 -10.11 23.81
C TYR A 118 34.79 -10.89 22.51
N GLN A 119 33.69 -10.58 21.81
CA GLN A 119 33.23 -11.35 20.64
C GLN A 119 32.56 -10.45 19.59
N ARG A 120 32.85 -10.73 18.32
CA ARG A 120 32.19 -10.14 17.15
C ARG A 120 31.16 -11.12 16.59
N HIS A 121 29.91 -10.70 16.52
CA HIS A 121 28.87 -11.43 15.80
C HIS A 121 29.07 -11.28 14.29
N ARG A 122 29.26 -12.41 13.61
CA ARG A 122 29.31 -12.48 12.15
C ARG A 122 28.16 -13.35 11.67
N VAL A 123 27.28 -12.79 10.85
CA VAL A 123 26.18 -13.57 10.25
C VAL A 123 26.75 -14.71 9.43
N PHE A 124 26.20 -15.90 9.63
CA PHE A 124 26.66 -17.12 8.96
C PHE A 124 25.53 -17.93 8.33
N SER A 125 24.32 -17.75 8.83
CA SER A 125 23.15 -18.30 8.16
C SER A 125 21.95 -17.41 8.24
N ILE A 126 21.09 -17.52 7.24
CA ILE A 126 19.83 -16.82 7.16
C ILE A 126 18.77 -17.77 6.60
N GLY A 127 17.57 -17.69 7.17
CA GLY A 127 16.39 -18.41 6.72
C GLY A 127 15.23 -17.45 6.58
N TYR A 128 14.41 -17.63 5.55
CA TYR A 128 13.19 -16.85 5.42
C TYR A 128 12.05 -17.68 4.82
N TYR A 129 10.84 -17.34 5.23
CA TYR A 129 9.59 -17.92 4.77
C TYR A 129 8.70 -16.83 4.18
N VAL A 130 8.25 -17.04 2.94
CA VAL A 130 7.28 -16.18 2.28
C VAL A 130 5.89 -16.80 2.45
N ARG A 131 4.96 -16.07 3.05
CA ARG A 131 3.54 -16.43 3.11
C ARG A 131 2.74 -15.62 2.09
N CYS A 132 2.10 -16.29 1.13
CA CYS A 132 1.04 -15.70 0.33
C CYS A 132 -0.32 -15.97 0.98
N SER A 133 -1.21 -14.98 1.02
CA SER A 133 -2.50 -15.09 1.73
C SER A 133 -3.58 -15.82 0.93
N TYR A 134 -3.45 -15.90 -0.39
CA TYR A 134 -4.49 -16.42 -1.30
C TYR A 134 -4.01 -17.57 -2.21
N ASP A 135 -2.71 -17.84 -2.28
CA ASP A 135 -2.17 -18.93 -3.09
C ASP A 135 -0.95 -19.56 -2.38
N ASP A 136 -1.18 -20.70 -1.76
CA ASP A 136 -0.16 -21.44 -1.01
C ASP A 136 0.99 -21.96 -1.90
N SER A 137 0.80 -22.08 -3.22
CA SER A 137 1.88 -22.47 -4.13
C SER A 137 2.95 -21.38 -4.29
N LEU A 138 2.59 -20.12 -4.00
CA LEU A 138 3.51 -18.98 -3.99
C LEU A 138 4.25 -18.84 -2.65
N SER A 139 3.88 -19.65 -1.64
CA SER A 139 4.58 -19.73 -0.38
C SER A 139 5.83 -20.62 -0.45
N GLY A 140 6.83 -20.30 0.35
CA GLY A 140 8.04 -21.11 0.38
C GLY A 140 9.06 -20.66 1.41
N TYR A 141 9.80 -21.64 1.93
CA TYR A 141 10.94 -21.44 2.79
C TYR A 141 12.24 -21.55 2.00
N ARG A 142 13.20 -20.69 2.30
CA ARG A 142 14.56 -20.76 1.77
C ARG A 142 15.56 -20.42 2.87
N SER A 143 16.74 -21.01 2.78
CA SER A 143 17.82 -20.73 3.72
C SER A 143 19.16 -20.88 3.04
N ARG A 144 20.15 -20.16 3.55
CA ARG A 144 21.54 -20.30 3.14
C ARG A 144 22.47 -20.22 4.34
N ARG A 145 23.52 -21.03 4.30
CA ARG A 145 24.54 -21.12 5.34
C ARG A 145 25.92 -20.98 4.70
N ASP A 146 26.43 -19.77 4.65
CA ASP A 146 27.78 -19.46 4.19
C ASP A 146 28.14 -18.01 4.53
N THR A 147 29.37 -17.64 4.21
CA THR A 147 29.89 -16.29 4.43
C THR A 147 29.23 -15.23 3.55
N ASP A 148 28.52 -15.64 2.49
CA ASP A 148 27.86 -14.77 1.51
C ASP A 148 26.33 -14.76 1.67
N CYS A 149 25.85 -15.30 2.80
CA CYS A 149 24.42 -15.52 3.03
C CYS A 149 23.61 -14.21 3.00
N ILE A 150 24.22 -13.10 3.41
CA ILE A 150 23.62 -11.76 3.34
C ILE A 150 23.43 -11.29 1.91
N ALA A 151 24.47 -11.35 1.06
CA ALA A 151 24.36 -10.88 -0.32
C ALA A 151 23.34 -11.73 -1.09
N TRP A 152 23.36 -13.04 -0.88
CA TRP A 152 22.34 -13.94 -1.41
C TRP A 152 20.93 -13.57 -0.96
N PHE A 153 20.73 -13.28 0.33
CA PHE A 153 19.41 -12.94 0.85
C PHE A 153 18.87 -11.64 0.25
N VAL A 154 19.73 -10.62 0.10
CA VAL A 154 19.37 -9.36 -0.56
C VAL A 154 18.94 -9.61 -2.01
N GLU A 155 19.66 -10.47 -2.74
CA GLU A 155 19.31 -10.82 -4.11
C GLU A 155 17.99 -11.61 -4.18
N GLU A 156 17.76 -12.54 -3.25
CA GLU A 156 16.49 -13.27 -3.15
C GLU A 156 15.31 -12.34 -2.84
N LEU A 157 15.48 -11.36 -1.95
CA LEU A 157 14.46 -10.34 -1.66
C LEU A 157 14.17 -9.46 -2.88
N ARG A 158 15.20 -9.09 -3.65
CA ARG A 158 15.06 -8.33 -4.90
C ARG A 158 14.27 -9.13 -5.93
N ASN A 159 14.61 -10.39 -6.12
CA ASN A 159 13.90 -11.30 -7.03
C ASN A 159 12.46 -11.56 -6.56
N LEU A 160 12.23 -11.68 -5.24
CA LEU A 160 10.89 -11.76 -4.67
C LEU A 160 10.08 -10.49 -4.98
N ALA A 161 10.65 -9.30 -4.81
CA ALA A 161 9.97 -8.03 -5.09
C ALA A 161 9.52 -7.95 -6.56
N TYR A 162 10.35 -8.37 -7.51
CA TYR A 162 9.95 -8.42 -8.93
C TYR A 162 8.82 -9.41 -9.18
N ARG A 163 8.87 -10.63 -8.61
CA ARG A 163 7.81 -11.64 -8.74
C ARG A 163 6.50 -11.16 -8.13
N VAL A 164 6.54 -10.58 -6.93
CA VAL A 164 5.37 -10.03 -6.24
C VAL A 164 4.78 -8.87 -7.04
N LYS A 165 5.61 -7.95 -7.54
CA LYS A 165 5.16 -6.84 -8.39
C LYS A 165 4.47 -7.35 -9.66
N ALA A 166 5.04 -8.34 -10.33
CA ALA A 166 4.45 -8.94 -11.53
C ALA A 166 3.09 -9.59 -11.20
N THR A 167 2.99 -10.27 -10.06
CA THR A 167 1.75 -10.91 -9.60
C THR A 167 0.67 -9.87 -9.27
N LEU A 168 1.00 -8.84 -8.47
CA LEU A 168 0.06 -7.79 -8.06
C LEU A 168 -0.35 -6.86 -9.21
N SER A 169 0.46 -6.80 -10.28
CA SER A 169 0.13 -6.01 -11.47
C SER A 169 -0.87 -6.70 -12.40
N ARG A 170 -1.06 -8.02 -12.26
CA ARG A 170 -2.06 -8.76 -13.05
C ARG A 170 -3.46 -8.43 -12.51
N ASN A 171 -4.31 -7.90 -13.37
CA ASN A 171 -5.72 -7.76 -13.05
C ASN A 171 -6.37 -9.15 -13.08
N VAL A 172 -6.85 -9.60 -11.93
CA VAL A 172 -7.63 -10.83 -11.82
C VAL A 172 -9.11 -10.43 -11.82
N LEU A 173 -9.94 -11.18 -12.56
CA LEU A 173 -11.39 -11.00 -12.50
C LEU A 173 -11.86 -11.25 -11.07
N MET A 174 -12.77 -10.40 -10.56
CA MET A 174 -13.42 -10.69 -9.29
C MET A 174 -14.14 -12.02 -9.39
N VAL A 175 -13.87 -12.92 -8.45
CA VAL A 175 -14.64 -14.14 -8.26
C VAL A 175 -16.02 -13.72 -7.77
N GLU A 176 -17.07 -14.36 -8.30
CA GLU A 176 -18.43 -14.13 -7.81
C GLU A 176 -18.50 -14.46 -6.32
N LEU A 177 -19.10 -13.56 -5.53
CA LEU A 177 -19.36 -13.79 -4.12
C LEU A 177 -20.47 -14.85 -4.03
N THR A 178 -20.10 -16.10 -3.80
CA THR A 178 -21.02 -17.22 -3.47
C THR A 178 -21.51 -17.11 -2.04
#